data_AF-A0A147JUK0-F1
#
_entry.id   AF-A0A147JUK0-F1
#
_cell.length_a   1.000
_cell.length_b   1.000
_cell.length_c   1.000
_cell.angle_alpha   90.00
_cell.angle_beta   90.00
_cell.angle_gamma   90.00
#
_symmetry.space_group_name_H-M   'P 1'
#
loop_
_entity.id
_entity.type
_entity.pdbx_description
1 polymer ?
#
loop_
_entity_poly.entity_id
_entity_poly.type
_entity_poly.pdbx_seq_one_letter_code
_entity_poly.pdbx_strand_id
1 'polypeptide(L)'
;MGKFLMLWEIDLSRMPVNPAERGQLYNQLLQSVKNDMKKGLKDWGFCVGNNRGHAIFEGSEADLGLLIEQYIPYVRFKTYLELDVEATEKMSQAMMQMRR
;
A
#
# COMPACT_ATOMS: atom_id res chain seq x y z
N MET A 1 -9.93 -1.39 13.23
CA MET A 1 -8.99 -0.73 12.30
C MET A 1 -9.21 -1.33 10.94
N GLY A 2 -9.12 -0.54 9.87
CA GLY A 2 -9.27 -1.07 8.51
C GLY A 2 -8.02 -1.83 8.10
N LYS A 3 -8.20 -2.89 7.30
CA LYS A 3 -7.10 -3.58 6.60
C LYS A 3 -7.13 -3.16 5.15
N PHE A 4 -6.00 -2.74 4.61
CA PHE A 4 -5.90 -2.19 3.27
C PHE A 4 -4.87 -2.97 2.46
N LEU A 5 -5.30 -3.48 1.30
CA LEU A 5 -4.39 -3.92 0.26
C LEU A 5 -3.96 -2.70 -0.54
N MET A 6 -2.65 -2.51 -0.64
CA MET A 6 -2.04 -1.43 -1.39
C MET A 6 -1.22 -2.03 -2.53
N LEU A 7 -1.56 -1.71 -3.76
CA LEU A 7 -0.70 -1.97 -4.92
C LEU A 7 0.09 -0.71 -5.20
N TRP A 8 1.41 -0.84 -5.31
CA TRP A 8 2.29 0.30 -5.49
C TRP A 8 3.16 0.16 -6.72
N GLU A 9 3.49 1.28 -7.36
CA GLU A 9 4.34 1.33 -8.55
C GLU A 9 5.21 2.58 -8.50
N ILE A 10 6.49 2.42 -8.84
CA ILE A 10 7.44 3.53 -8.90
C ILE A 10 7.25 4.30 -10.19
N ASP A 11 7.11 5.61 -10.07
CA ASP A 11 7.08 6.51 -11.21
C ASP A 11 8.50 6.75 -11.73
N LEU A 12 8.89 5.95 -12.73
CA LEU A 12 10.21 6.05 -13.34
C LEU A 12 10.53 7.42 -13.95
N SER A 13 9.52 8.23 -14.29
CA SER A 13 9.74 9.60 -14.79
C SER A 13 10.25 10.56 -13.70
N ARG A 14 10.11 10.17 -12.44
CA ARG A 14 10.55 10.92 -11.25
C ARG A 14 11.84 10.37 -10.64
N MET A 15 12.38 9.28 -11.21
CA MET A 15 13.58 8.63 -10.70
C MET A 15 14.85 9.17 -11.36
N PRO A 16 15.98 9.27 -10.64
CA PRO A 16 17.26 9.61 -11.24
C PRO A 16 17.67 8.61 -12.33
N VAL A 17 18.21 9.12 -13.42
CA VAL A 17 18.76 8.28 -14.51
C VAL A 17 20.11 7.68 -14.13
N ASN A 18 20.90 8.37 -13.29
CA ASN A 18 22.15 7.86 -12.77
C ASN A 18 21.89 6.67 -11.82
N PRO A 19 22.53 5.50 -12.01
CA PRO A 19 22.30 4.33 -11.17
C PRO A 19 22.64 4.50 -9.69
N ALA A 20 23.69 5.25 -9.36
CA ALA A 20 24.10 5.48 -7.98
C ALA A 20 23.11 6.37 -7.24
N GLU A 21 22.70 7.49 -7.85
CA GLU A 21 21.68 8.39 -7.30
C GLU A 21 20.33 7.68 -7.17
N ARG A 22 19.95 6.88 -8.17
CA ARG A 22 18.74 6.07 -8.11
C ARG A 22 18.80 5.08 -6.96
N GLY A 23 19.92 4.36 -6.79
CA GLY A 23 20.13 3.43 -5.68
C GLY A 23 20.03 4.10 -4.31
N GLN A 24 20.53 5.34 -4.17
CA GLN A 24 20.39 6.13 -2.95
C GLN A 24 18.93 6.48 -2.65
N LEU A 25 18.19 6.98 -3.64
CA LEU A 25 16.76 7.29 -3.48
C LEU A 25 15.94 6.03 -3.13
N TYR A 26 16.18 4.91 -3.83
CA TYR A 26 15.55 3.63 -3.50
C TYR A 26 15.81 3.22 -2.05
N ASN A 27 17.06 3.35 -1.58
CA ASN A 27 17.40 3.04 -0.20
C ASN A 27 16.66 3.96 0.80
N GLN A 28 16.51 5.25 0.51
CA GLN A 28 15.73 6.17 1.37
C GLN A 28 14.25 5.76 1.44
N LEU A 29 13.62 5.42 0.31
CA LEU A 29 12.24 4.92 0.28
C LEU A 29 12.11 3.62 1.09
N LEU A 30 13.07 2.69 0.97
CA LEU A 30 13.10 1.46 1.76
C LEU A 30 13.27 1.69 3.27
N GLN A 31 13.96 2.74 3.69
CA GLN A 31 14.00 3.09 5.12
C GLN A 31 12.64 3.58 5.63
N SER A 32 11.89 4.30 4.80
CA SER A 32 10.50 4.69 5.11
C SER A 32 9.63 3.44 5.28
N VAL A 33 9.73 2.48 4.35
CA VAL A 33 9.02 1.17 4.46
C VAL A 33 9.34 0.50 5.79
N LYS A 34 10.61 0.38 6.17
CA LYS A 34 11.03 -0.22 7.45
C LYS A 34 10.46 0.51 8.67
N ASN A 35 10.29 1.83 8.58
CA ASN A 35 9.66 2.61 9.65
C ASN A 35 8.15 2.38 9.71
N ASP A 36 7.49 2.30 8.56
CA ASP A 36 6.06 2.04 8.47
C ASP A 36 5.69 0.63 8.92
N MET A 37 6.60 -0.34 8.76
CA MET A 37 6.43 -1.69 9.31
C MET A 37 6.25 -1.70 10.83
N LYS A 38 6.68 -0.64 11.51
CA LYS A 38 6.48 -0.46 12.95
C LYS A 38 5.18 0.27 13.30
N LYS A 39 4.51 0.88 12.31
CA LYS A 39 3.38 1.83 12.47
C LYS A 39 2.06 1.36 11.88
N GLY A 40 2.02 0.20 11.22
CA GLY A 40 0.78 -0.37 10.69
C GLY A 40 0.95 -1.16 9.40
N LEU A 41 2.08 -1.01 8.70
CA LEU A 41 2.40 -1.83 7.53
C LEU A 41 2.73 -3.24 8.00
N LYS A 42 1.91 -4.22 7.61
CA LYS A 42 2.02 -5.63 8.01
C LYS A 42 2.80 -6.48 7.04
N ASP A 43 2.73 -6.15 5.76
CA ASP A 43 3.45 -6.84 4.70
C ASP A 43 3.90 -5.85 3.62
N TRP A 44 5.00 -6.18 2.95
CA TRP A 44 5.56 -5.45 1.83
C TRP A 44 6.26 -6.41 0.88
N GLY A 45 5.82 -6.43 -0.38
CA GLY A 45 6.42 -7.25 -1.43
C GLY A 45 6.82 -6.42 -2.63
N PHE A 46 7.96 -6.78 -3.23
CA PHE A 46 8.43 -6.22 -4.50
C PHE A 46 8.35 -7.27 -5.61
N CYS A 47 7.69 -6.93 -6.71
CA CYS A 47 7.69 -7.76 -7.91
C CYS A 47 8.99 -7.54 -8.69
N VAL A 48 9.89 -8.53 -8.64
CA VAL A 48 11.17 -8.50 -9.35
C VAL A 48 10.96 -8.19 -10.83
N GLY A 49 11.74 -7.23 -11.35
CA GLY A 49 11.73 -6.82 -12.75
C GLY A 49 10.62 -5.84 -13.15
N ASN A 50 9.77 -5.41 -12.22
CA ASN A 50 8.53 -4.69 -12.57
C ASN A 50 8.32 -3.34 -11.86
N ASN A 51 9.26 -2.86 -11.03
CA ASN A 51 9.19 -1.57 -10.31
C ASN A 51 7.86 -1.33 -9.57
N ARG A 52 7.20 -2.40 -9.15
CA ARG A 52 5.89 -2.41 -8.50
C ARG A 52 5.81 -3.53 -7.49
N GLY A 53 4.76 -3.51 -6.68
CA GLY A 53 4.56 -4.52 -5.66
C GLY A 53 3.26 -4.35 -4.89
N HIS A 54 3.21 -4.98 -3.73
CA HIS A 54 2.08 -4.93 -2.83
C HIS A 54 2.52 -4.53 -1.42
N ALA A 55 1.55 -4.09 -0.65
CA ALA A 55 1.67 -3.78 0.76
C ALA A 55 0.33 -4.08 1.45
N ILE A 56 0.39 -4.50 2.70
CA ILE A 56 -0.80 -4.64 3.55
C ILE A 56 -0.65 -3.67 4.70
N PHE A 57 -1.60 -2.75 4.87
CA PHE A 57 -1.62 -1.78 5.95
C PHE A 57 -2.82 -2.01 6.86
N GLU A 58 -2.63 -1.92 8.17
CA GLU A 58 -3.72 -1.92 9.15
C GLU A 58 -3.68 -0.63 9.96
N GLY A 59 -4.78 0.14 9.91
CA GLY A 59 -4.81 1.47 10.51
C GLY A 59 -6.13 2.21 10.28
N SER A 60 -6.12 3.50 10.56
CA SER A 60 -7.17 4.41 10.09
C SER A 60 -6.90 4.87 8.66
N GLU A 61 -7.92 5.38 7.98
CA GLU A 61 -7.80 5.96 6.64
C GLU A 61 -6.89 7.20 6.65
N ALA A 62 -6.88 7.96 7.74
CA ALA A 62 -6.00 9.11 7.92
C ALA A 62 -4.53 8.70 8.03
N ASP A 63 -4.23 7.64 8.79
CA ASP A 63 -2.87 7.10 8.91
C ASP A 63 -2.38 6.55 7.57
N LEU A 64 -3.26 5.88 6.82
CA LEU A 64 -2.97 5.41 5.46
C LEU A 64 -2.66 6.58 4.53
N GLY A 65 -3.44 7.66 4.59
CA GLY A 65 -3.20 8.87 3.80
C GLY A 65 -1.84 9.48 4.08
N LEU A 66 -1.49 9.67 5.35
CA LEU A 66 -0.17 10.17 5.76
C LEU A 66 0.98 9.25 5.30
N LEU A 67 0.76 7.93 5.37
CA LEU A 67 1.72 6.95 4.86
C LEU A 67 1.92 7.10 3.35
N ILE A 68 0.88 7.33 2.56
CA ILE A 68 0.99 7.49 1.10
C ILE A 68 1.73 8.77 0.72
N GLU A 69 1.41 9.89 1.38
CA GLU A 69 2.00 11.20 1.07
C GLU A 69 3.53 11.21 1.17
N GLN A 70 4.12 10.45 2.10
CA GLN A 70 5.57 10.41 2.28
C GLN A 70 6.33 9.82 1.06
N TYR A 71 5.63 9.05 0.20
CA TYR A 71 6.22 8.41 -0.97
C TYR A 71 5.98 9.20 -2.26
N ILE A 72 5.12 10.22 -2.24
CA ILE A 72 4.90 11.13 -3.36
C ILE A 72 6.13 12.05 -3.51
N PRO A 73 6.63 12.31 -4.74
CA PRO A 73 6.06 11.95 -6.03
C PRO A 73 6.58 10.64 -6.64
N TYR A 74 7.36 9.84 -5.89
CA TYR A 74 8.13 8.72 -6.44
C TYR A 74 7.32 7.43 -6.59
N VAL A 75 6.31 7.22 -5.75
CA VAL A 75 5.50 5.99 -5.75
C VAL A 75 4.03 6.36 -5.87
N ARG A 76 3.33 5.65 -6.74
CA ARG A 76 1.87 5.73 -6.92
C ARG A 76 1.23 4.53 -6.23
N PHE A 77 0.15 4.77 -5.51
CA PHE A 77 -0.58 3.74 -4.80
C PHE A 77 -2.00 3.59 -5.34
N LYS A 78 -2.46 2.34 -5.39
CA LYS A 78 -3.86 1.95 -5.56
C LYS A 78 -4.28 1.15 -4.34
N THR A 79 -5.23 1.66 -3.59
CA THR A 79 -5.62 1.11 -2.29
C THR A 79 -7.02 0.51 -2.33
N TYR A 80 -7.19 -0.60 -1.61
CA TYR A 80 -8.45 -1.32 -1.47
C TYR A 80 -8.67 -1.62 0.01
N LEU A 81 -9.83 -1.26 0.56
CA LEU A 81 -10.26 -1.74 1.86
C LEU A 81 -10.60 -3.24 1.73
N GLU A 82 -9.97 -4.07 2.55
CA GLU A 82 -10.27 -5.48 2.66
C GLU A 82 -11.26 -5.70 3.81
N LEU A 83 -12.39 -6.34 3.50
CA LEU A 83 -13.31 -6.83 4.52
C LEU A 83 -12.77 -8.14 5.10
N ASP A 84 -12.89 -8.32 6.41
CA ASP A 84 -12.64 -9.60 7.04
C ASP A 84 -13.81 -10.59 6.78
N VAL A 85 -13.63 -11.82 7.24
CA VAL A 85 -14.61 -12.90 7.03
C VAL A 85 -15.96 -12.55 7.67
N GLU A 86 -15.99 -11.93 8.85
CA GLU A 86 -17.22 -11.60 9.56
C GLU A 86 -18.00 -10.49 8.84
N ALA A 87 -17.32 -9.42 8.40
CA ALA A 87 -17.92 -8.36 7.60
C ALA A 87 -18.43 -8.89 6.26
N THR A 88 -17.68 -9.81 5.64
CA THR A 88 -18.09 -10.49 4.40
C THR A 88 -19.31 -11.38 4.63
N GLU A 89 -19.39 -12.09 5.77
CA GLU A 89 -20.55 -12.89 6.15
C GLU A 89 -21.78 -12.02 6.36
N LYS A 90 -21.66 -10.91 7.11
CA LYS A 90 -22.76 -9.95 7.31
C LYS A 90 -23.28 -9.40 5.98
N MET A 91 -22.37 -9.05 5.06
CA MET A 91 -22.73 -8.65 3.71
C MET A 91 -23.52 -9.74 2.99
N SER A 92 -23.06 -11.00 3.06
CA SER A 92 -23.75 -12.16 2.48
C SER A 92 -25.16 -12.36 3.05
N GLN A 93 -25.31 -12.25 4.36
CA GLN A 93 -26.60 -12.35 5.05
C GLN A 93 -27.56 -11.23 4.62
N ALA A 94 -27.07 -10.00 4.49
CA ALA A 94 -27.87 -8.88 4.00
C ALA A 94 -28.34 -9.11 2.55
N MET A 95 -27.48 -9.63 1.67
CA MET A 95 -27.84 -9.96 0.28
C MET A 95 -29.00 -10.97 0.21
N MET A 96 -29.03 -11.98 1.10
CA MET A 96 -30.13 -12.95 1.14
C MET A 96 -31.49 -12.32 1.47
N GLN A 97 -31.50 -11.14 2.10
CA GLN A 97 -32.71 -10.42 2.51
C GLN A 97 -33.15 -9.37 1.47
N MET A 98 -32.32 -9.09 0.45
CA MET A 98 -32.64 -8.18 -0.66
C MET A 98 -33.62 -8.87 -1.63
N ARG A 99 -34.90 -8.94 -1.27
CA ARG A 99 -35.97 -9.28 -2.22
C ARG A 99 -36.16 -8.12 -3.19
N ARG A 100 -36.25 -8.44 -4.49
CA ARG A 100 -36.68 -7.50 -5.55
C ARG A 100 -38.15 -7.14 -5.37
#